data_AF-A0A8J3HMU0-F1
#
_entry.id   AF-A0A8J3HMU0-F1
#
_cell.length_a   1.000
_cell.length_b   1.000
_cell.length_c   1.000
_cell.angle_alpha   90.00
_cell.angle_beta   90.00
_cell.angle_gamma   90.00
#
_symmetry.space_group_name_H-M   'P 1'
#
loop_
_entity.id
_entity.type
_entity.pdbx_description
1 polymer ?
#
loop_
_entity_poly.entity_id
_entity_poly.type
_entity_poly.pdbx_seq_one_letter_code
_entity_poly.pdbx_strand_id
1 'polypeptide(L)'
;MAAVRLPTAGGEIQMWAIAMEAARDAKRAAACLGIVEDLLAEQGDGPHTALKFLEALQNTTSHGVLDLLTTEDLLALRGPRTTAGWEQVEHFWQAVVTWCDQNAVDLHASIPLRTVENRRLRSIVWPSSLTLPGERVVTIADVLQYELATGASMA
;
A
#
# COMPACT_ATOMS: atom_id res chain seq x y z
N MET A 1 -42.09 -15.22 -3.18
CA MET A 1 -41.20 -14.99 -2.02
C MET A 1 -40.09 -14.07 -2.44
N ALA A 2 -40.05 -12.86 -1.88
CA ALA A 2 -39.07 -11.84 -2.21
C ALA A 2 -37.77 -12.09 -1.44
N ALA A 3 -36.66 -12.28 -2.14
CA ALA A 3 -35.33 -12.04 -1.59
C ALA A 3 -34.87 -10.66 -2.08
N VAL A 4 -35.37 -9.63 -1.40
CA VAL A 4 -34.92 -8.25 -1.58
C VAL A 4 -33.62 -8.06 -0.78
N ARG A 5 -32.57 -7.73 -1.54
CA ARG A 5 -31.36 -6.97 -1.19
C ARG A 5 -30.39 -7.59 -0.16
N LEU A 6 -29.22 -7.99 -0.67
CA LEU A 6 -27.97 -7.63 0.01
C LEU A 6 -27.65 -6.17 -0.39
N PRO A 7 -27.67 -5.21 0.54
CA PRO A 7 -26.90 -4.00 0.36
C PRO A 7 -25.44 -4.45 0.38
N THR A 8 -24.77 -4.43 -0.77
CA THR A 8 -23.31 -4.40 -0.76
C THR A 8 -22.90 -3.26 0.15
N ALA A 9 -22.19 -3.59 1.22
CA ALA A 9 -21.72 -2.68 2.24
C ALA A 9 -21.27 -1.35 1.60
N GLY A 10 -21.83 -0.27 2.13
CA GLY A 10 -21.80 1.04 1.49
C GLY A 10 -20.41 1.57 1.18
N GLY A 11 -20.32 2.30 0.07
CA GLY A 11 -19.81 3.67 0.06
C GLY A 11 -18.32 3.94 0.25
N GLU A 12 -17.55 3.01 0.81
CA GLU A 12 -16.10 3.12 0.81
C GLU A 12 -15.58 2.55 -0.50
N ILE A 13 -15.10 3.42 -1.38
CA ILE A 13 -14.12 2.97 -2.36
C ILE A 13 -12.97 2.42 -1.53
N GLN A 14 -12.79 1.09 -1.52
CA GLN A 14 -11.68 0.49 -0.79
C GLN A 14 -10.41 1.10 -1.37
N MET A 15 -9.68 1.88 -0.58
CA MET A 15 -8.52 2.65 -1.01
C MET A 15 -7.50 1.80 -1.79
N TRP A 16 -7.39 0.53 -1.41
CA TRP A 16 -6.66 -0.53 -2.08
C TRP A 16 -7.07 -0.76 -3.54
N ALA A 17 -8.37 -0.70 -3.86
CA ALA A 17 -8.87 -0.76 -5.22
C ALA A 17 -8.47 0.48 -6.03
N ILE A 18 -8.47 1.67 -5.43
CA ILE A 18 -8.00 2.91 -6.09
C ILE A 18 -6.50 2.80 -6.37
N ALA A 19 -5.71 2.39 -5.39
CA ALA A 19 -4.26 2.18 -5.56
C ALA A 19 -3.96 1.16 -6.67
N MET A 20 -4.69 0.05 -6.71
CA MET A 20 -4.59 -0.95 -7.77
C MET A 20 -5.00 -0.44 -9.16
N GLU A 21 -5.91 0.53 -9.25
CA GLU A 21 -6.28 1.17 -10.51
C GLU A 21 -5.28 2.24 -10.93
N ALA A 22 -4.77 3.02 -9.98
CA ALA A 22 -3.71 4.00 -10.19
C ALA A 22 -2.42 3.32 -10.66
N ALA A 23 -2.04 2.20 -10.04
CA ALA A 23 -0.86 1.42 -10.40
C ALA A 23 -0.89 0.86 -11.83
N ARG A 24 -2.03 0.86 -12.55
CA ARG A 24 -2.12 0.37 -13.93
C ARG A 24 -1.95 1.46 -14.99
N ASP A 25 -2.09 2.72 -14.62
CA ASP A 25 -2.17 3.82 -15.59
C ASP A 25 -1.50 5.08 -15.05
N ALA A 26 -0.45 5.54 -15.73
CA ALA A 26 0.35 6.68 -15.29
C ALA A 26 -0.46 7.99 -15.18
N LYS A 27 -1.46 8.20 -16.04
CA LYS A 27 -2.30 9.41 -15.97
C LYS A 27 -3.19 9.37 -14.74
N ARG A 28 -3.73 8.20 -14.42
CA ARG A 28 -4.53 7.99 -13.23
C ARG A 28 -3.69 8.07 -11.96
N ALA A 29 -2.50 7.48 -11.96
CA ALA A 29 -1.52 7.65 -10.88
C ALA A 29 -1.21 9.12 -10.63
N ALA A 30 -0.90 9.89 -11.68
CA ALA A 30 -0.64 11.33 -11.58
C ALA A 30 -1.85 12.11 -11.01
N ALA A 31 -3.06 11.80 -11.47
CA ALA A 31 -4.28 12.44 -10.96
C ALA A 31 -4.52 12.13 -9.48
N CYS A 32 -4.34 10.87 -9.07
CA CYS A 32 -4.45 10.48 -7.66
C CYS A 32 -3.37 11.13 -6.80
N LEU A 33 -2.11 11.14 -7.24
CA LEU A 33 -1.01 11.78 -6.52
C LEU A 33 -1.22 13.29 -6.39
N GLY A 34 -1.82 13.96 -7.39
CA GLY A 34 -2.22 15.36 -7.27
C GLY A 34 -3.25 15.60 -6.16
N ILE A 35 -4.27 14.74 -6.06
CA ILE A 35 -5.27 14.82 -4.96
C ILE A 35 -4.59 14.57 -3.60
N VAL A 36 -3.70 13.58 -3.53
CA VAL A 36 -2.97 13.26 -2.30
C VAL A 36 -2.05 14.40 -1.87
N GLU A 37 -1.40 15.09 -2.82
CA GLU A 37 -0.57 16.27 -2.56
C GLU A 37 -1.38 17.39 -1.87
N ASP A 38 -2.62 17.61 -2.31
CA ASP A 38 -3.54 18.57 -1.70
C ASP A 38 -4.01 18.10 -0.32
N LEU A 39 -4.42 16.83 -0.18
CA LEU A 39 -4.88 16.25 1.09
C LEU A 39 -3.80 16.28 2.19
N LEU A 40 -2.53 16.10 1.83
CA LEU A 40 -1.40 16.19 2.76
C LEU A 40 -1.20 17.62 3.30
N ALA A 41 -1.76 18.64 2.65
CA ALA A 41 -1.70 20.02 3.11
C ALA A 41 -2.87 20.41 4.03
N GLU A 42 -3.90 19.56 4.11
CA GLU A 42 -5.11 19.82 4.90
C GLU A 42 -4.89 19.59 6.41
N GLN A 43 -5.83 20.10 7.20
CA GLN A 43 -5.96 19.75 8.62
C GLN A 43 -7.06 18.71 8.80
N GLY A 44 -6.98 17.93 9.88
CA GLY A 44 -7.95 16.85 10.16
C GLY A 44 -7.51 15.52 9.56
N ASP A 45 -8.46 14.75 9.02
CA ASP A 45 -8.23 13.35 8.60
C ASP A 45 -7.64 13.21 7.18
N GLY A 46 -7.48 14.33 6.45
CA GLY A 46 -6.94 14.35 5.08
C GLY A 46 -5.54 13.72 4.97
N PRO A 47 -4.56 14.16 5.78
CA PRO A 47 -3.20 13.59 5.77
C PRO A 47 -3.16 12.08 6.06
N HIS A 48 -3.96 11.60 7.02
CA HIS A 48 -4.06 10.17 7.33
C HIS A 48 -4.57 9.35 6.14
N THR A 49 -5.62 9.87 5.48
CA THR A 49 -6.20 9.25 4.29
C THR A 49 -5.19 9.22 3.14
N ALA A 50 -4.41 10.30 2.98
CA ALA A 50 -3.34 10.39 1.99
C ALA A 50 -2.21 9.37 2.25
N LEU A 51 -1.74 9.23 3.49
CA LEU A 51 -0.68 8.27 3.85
C LEU A 51 -1.10 6.83 3.62
N LYS A 52 -2.34 6.45 3.99
CA LYS A 52 -2.88 5.12 3.68
C LYS A 52 -2.95 4.84 2.18
N PHE A 53 -3.24 5.85 1.37
CA PHE A 53 -3.24 5.68 -0.08
C PHE A 53 -1.83 5.49 -0.62
N LEU A 54 -0.87 6.29 -0.14
CA LEU A 54 0.54 6.16 -0.50
C LEU A 54 1.09 4.78 -0.13
N GLU A 55 0.78 4.28 1.07
CA GLU A 55 1.11 2.92 1.50
C GLU A 55 0.56 1.88 0.54
N ALA A 56 -0.74 1.92 0.25
CA ALA A 56 -1.38 0.97 -0.64
C ALA A 56 -0.76 0.98 -2.05
N LEU A 57 -0.42 2.18 -2.56
CA LEU A 57 0.21 2.34 -3.87
C LEU A 57 1.66 1.86 -3.88
N GLN A 58 2.44 2.18 -2.85
CA GLN A 58 3.82 1.71 -2.67
C GLN A 58 3.88 0.19 -2.62
N ASN A 59 3.06 -0.43 -1.78
CA ASN A 59 2.98 -1.87 -1.65
C ASN A 59 2.62 -2.53 -2.98
N THR A 60 1.57 -2.03 -3.64
CA THR A 60 1.11 -2.55 -4.94
C THR A 60 2.20 -2.51 -6.01
N THR A 61 2.94 -1.40 -6.08
CA THR A 61 3.97 -1.18 -7.12
C THR A 61 5.32 -1.84 -6.79
N SER A 62 5.53 -2.26 -5.53
CA SER A 62 6.75 -2.97 -5.10
C SER A 62 6.89 -4.38 -5.68
N HIS A 63 5.81 -4.99 -6.16
CA HIS A 63 5.82 -6.40 -6.56
C HIS A 63 6.51 -6.69 -7.90
N GLY A 64 6.79 -5.68 -8.74
CA GLY A 64 7.45 -5.87 -10.04
C GLY A 64 6.64 -6.70 -11.04
N VAL A 65 5.33 -6.50 -11.09
CA VAL A 65 4.42 -7.22 -12.01
C VAL A 65 4.32 -6.46 -13.34
N LEU A 66 4.44 -7.18 -14.47
CA LEU A 66 4.54 -6.66 -15.85
C LEU A 66 3.46 -5.65 -16.29
N ASP A 67 2.27 -5.67 -15.67
CA ASP A 67 1.14 -4.80 -16.01
C ASP A 67 0.89 -3.67 -14.99
N LEU A 68 1.81 -3.47 -14.05
CA LEU A 68 1.76 -2.40 -13.06
C LEU A 68 2.97 -1.49 -13.22
N LEU A 69 2.76 -0.21 -12.93
CA LEU A 69 3.82 0.75 -12.68
C LEU A 69 4.71 0.24 -11.54
N THR A 70 5.99 0.50 -11.68
CA THR A 70 6.98 0.28 -10.62
C THR A 70 7.02 1.46 -9.65
N THR A 71 7.67 1.27 -8.52
CA THR A 71 7.94 2.35 -7.57
C THR A 71 8.73 3.49 -8.23
N GLU A 72 9.62 3.17 -9.15
CA GLU A 72 10.46 4.07 -9.92
C GLU A 72 9.65 4.88 -10.94
N ASP A 73 8.70 4.26 -11.64
CA ASP A 73 7.81 4.96 -12.57
C ASP A 73 7.00 6.08 -11.89
N LEU A 74 6.68 5.87 -10.61
CA LEU A 74 5.93 6.84 -9.81
C LEU A 74 6.77 8.03 -9.34
N LEU A 75 8.10 7.94 -9.31
CA LEU A 75 8.96 9.01 -8.78
C LEU A 75 8.74 10.34 -9.49
N ALA A 76 8.66 10.31 -10.82
CA ALA A 76 8.48 11.51 -11.64
C ALA A 76 7.08 12.14 -11.50
N LEU A 77 6.13 11.43 -10.89
CA LEU A 77 4.74 11.88 -10.71
C LEU A 77 4.49 12.51 -9.34
N ARG A 78 5.43 12.40 -8.41
CA ARG A 78 5.29 12.90 -7.04
C ARG A 78 5.60 14.39 -6.98
N GLY A 79 4.79 15.12 -6.23
CA GLY A 79 5.09 16.45 -5.73
C GLY A 79 5.91 16.42 -4.43
N PRO A 80 6.23 17.59 -3.86
CA PRO A 80 7.05 17.68 -2.65
C PRO A 80 6.46 16.95 -1.43
N ARG A 81 5.15 17.08 -1.17
CA ARG A 81 4.52 16.46 0.01
C ARG A 81 4.31 14.96 -0.20
N THR A 82 3.90 14.56 -1.39
CA THR A 82 3.79 13.13 -1.74
C THR A 82 5.15 12.44 -1.71
N THR A 83 6.24 13.13 -2.01
CA THR A 83 7.61 12.61 -1.79
C THR A 83 7.88 12.38 -0.30
N ALA A 84 7.66 13.40 0.54
CA ALA A 84 7.87 13.27 1.99
C ALA A 84 6.96 12.20 2.63
N GLY A 85 5.69 12.11 2.20
CA GLY A 85 4.77 11.08 2.66
C GLY A 85 5.17 9.68 2.20
N TRP A 86 5.73 9.55 0.99
CA TRP A 86 6.28 8.28 0.50
C TRP A 86 7.48 7.84 1.35
N GLU A 87 8.41 8.75 1.64
CA GLU A 87 9.56 8.47 2.51
C GLU A 87 9.12 8.09 3.94
N GLN A 88 8.06 8.72 4.46
CA GLN A 88 7.49 8.37 5.76
C GLN A 88 6.96 6.92 5.77
N VAL A 89 6.20 6.53 4.75
CA VAL A 89 5.73 5.15 4.58
C VAL A 89 6.92 4.19 4.47
N GLU A 90 7.91 4.51 3.63
CA GLU A 90 9.12 3.69 3.46
C GLU A 90 9.87 3.50 4.78
N HIS A 91 10.07 4.56 5.57
CA HIS A 91 10.71 4.47 6.87
C HIS A 91 9.93 3.59 7.85
N PHE A 92 8.59 3.65 7.84
CA PHE A 92 7.76 2.78 8.68
C PHE A 92 7.97 1.31 8.32
N TRP A 93 7.86 0.95 7.04
CA TRP A 93 8.10 -0.42 6.60
C TRP A 93 9.53 -0.89 6.87
N GLN A 94 10.53 -0.02 6.70
CA GLN A 94 11.92 -0.33 7.05
C GLN A 94 12.11 -0.60 8.55
N ALA A 95 11.36 0.09 9.42
CA ALA A 95 11.36 -0.18 10.85
C ALA A 95 10.78 -1.57 11.16
N VAL A 96 9.68 -1.95 10.48
CA VAL A 96 9.10 -3.31 10.58
C VAL A 96 10.12 -4.36 10.13
N VAL A 97 10.76 -4.18 8.97
CA VAL A 97 11.82 -5.09 8.47
C VAL A 97 12.94 -5.24 9.48
N THR A 98 13.45 -4.11 9.99
CA THR A 98 14.55 -4.10 10.95
C THR A 98 14.17 -4.86 12.22
N TRP A 99 12.94 -4.69 12.70
CA TRP A 99 12.43 -5.43 13.84
C TRP A 99 12.30 -6.93 13.54
N CYS A 100 11.78 -7.32 12.37
CA CYS A 100 11.70 -8.72 11.96
C CYS A 100 13.08 -9.38 11.93
N ASP A 101 14.07 -8.72 11.33
CA ASP A 101 15.45 -9.20 11.25
C ASP A 101 16.08 -9.35 12.66
N GLN A 102 15.84 -8.39 13.56
CA GLN A 102 16.34 -8.43 14.95
C GLN A 102 15.69 -9.53 15.80
N ASN A 103 14.45 -9.90 15.50
CA ASN A 103 13.67 -10.88 16.26
C ASN A 103 13.57 -12.24 15.57
N ALA A 104 14.35 -12.46 14.51
CA ALA A 104 14.36 -13.71 13.73
C ALA A 104 12.96 -14.12 13.23
N VAL A 105 12.14 -13.15 12.84
CA VAL A 105 10.87 -13.39 12.14
C VAL A 105 11.20 -13.72 10.69
N ASP A 106 10.81 -14.91 10.23
CA ASP A 106 11.10 -15.39 8.88
C ASP A 106 10.15 -14.76 7.86
N LEU A 107 10.68 -13.88 7.01
CA LEU A 107 9.92 -13.22 5.94
C LEU A 107 9.84 -14.12 4.72
N HIS A 108 8.63 -14.36 4.24
CA HIS A 108 8.39 -15.22 3.08
C HIS A 108 8.92 -14.61 1.78
N ALA A 109 9.21 -15.47 0.79
CA ALA A 109 9.54 -15.05 -0.57
C ALA A 109 8.32 -14.43 -1.29
N SER A 110 8.56 -13.50 -2.23
CA SER A 110 7.51 -12.77 -2.96
C SER A 110 6.87 -13.54 -4.11
N ILE A 111 7.51 -14.63 -4.56
CA ILE A 111 7.06 -15.41 -5.72
C ILE A 111 5.58 -15.85 -5.59
N PRO A 112 5.12 -16.42 -4.46
CA PRO A 112 3.72 -16.84 -4.32
C PRO A 112 2.73 -15.68 -4.48
N LEU A 113 3.10 -14.47 -4.04
CA LEU A 113 2.25 -13.28 -4.15
C LEU A 113 2.10 -12.81 -5.60
N ARG A 114 3.18 -12.85 -6.38
CA ARG A 114 3.14 -12.50 -7.81
C ARG A 114 2.28 -13.46 -8.62
N THR A 115 2.17 -14.71 -8.18
CA THR A 115 1.39 -15.77 -8.86
C THR A 115 -0.10 -15.82 -8.49
N VAL A 116 -0.60 -14.93 -7.62
CA VAL A 116 -2.02 -14.92 -7.26
C VAL A 116 -2.87 -14.54 -8.47
N GLU A 117 -3.59 -15.49 -9.06
CA GLU A 117 -4.41 -15.22 -10.26
C GLU A 117 -5.75 -14.55 -9.92
N ASN A 118 -6.33 -14.88 -8.77
CA ASN A 118 -7.63 -14.36 -8.36
C ASN A 118 -7.57 -12.84 -8.19
N ARG A 119 -8.27 -12.11 -9.06
CA ARG A 119 -8.25 -10.63 -9.11
C ARG A 119 -8.68 -9.98 -7.79
N ARG A 120 -9.68 -10.56 -7.11
CA ARG A 120 -10.18 -10.04 -5.83
C ARG A 120 -9.18 -10.26 -4.70
N LEU A 121 -8.50 -11.41 -4.71
CA LEU A 121 -7.45 -11.69 -3.73
C LEU A 121 -6.24 -10.78 -3.95
N ARG A 122 -5.83 -10.55 -5.21
CA ARG A 122 -4.78 -9.58 -5.54
C ARG A 122 -5.06 -8.18 -5.02
N SER A 123 -6.29 -7.69 -5.19
CA SER A 123 -6.67 -6.34 -4.71
C SER A 123 -6.66 -6.18 -3.20
N ILE A 124 -6.50 -7.27 -2.44
CA ILE A 124 -6.37 -7.25 -0.99
C ILE A 124 -4.91 -7.46 -0.60
N VAL A 125 -4.27 -8.49 -1.14
CA VAL A 125 -2.96 -8.95 -0.69
C VAL A 125 -1.83 -8.05 -1.18
N TRP A 126 -1.92 -7.52 -2.40
CA TRP A 126 -0.85 -6.68 -2.95
C TRP A 126 -0.75 -5.33 -2.24
N PRO A 127 -1.86 -4.61 -1.99
CA PRO A 127 -1.78 -3.36 -1.24
C PRO A 127 -1.40 -3.54 0.24
N SER A 128 -1.52 -4.74 0.80
CA SER A 128 -1.24 -5.04 2.21
C SER A 128 0.13 -5.68 2.47
N SER A 129 0.96 -5.82 1.44
CA SER A 129 2.27 -6.47 1.55
C SER A 129 3.33 -5.70 0.77
N LEU A 130 4.48 -5.46 1.39
CA LEU A 130 5.61 -4.82 0.74
C LEU A 130 6.64 -5.86 0.29
N THR A 131 6.96 -5.88 -1.01
CA THR A 131 8.09 -6.66 -1.52
C THR A 131 9.37 -5.85 -1.42
N LEU A 132 10.37 -6.40 -0.74
CA LEU A 132 11.68 -5.81 -0.51
C LEU A 132 12.64 -6.09 -1.68
N PRO A 133 13.72 -5.30 -1.80
CA PRO A 133 14.89 -5.71 -2.56
C PRO A 133 15.39 -7.09 -2.09
N GLY A 134 15.63 -8.01 -3.03
CA GLY A 134 15.97 -9.41 -2.70
C GLY A 134 14.76 -10.34 -2.54
N GLU A 135 13.56 -9.88 -2.96
CA GLU A 135 12.35 -10.71 -3.10
C GLU A 135 11.77 -11.29 -1.80
N ARG A 136 12.16 -10.74 -0.64
CA ARG A 136 11.47 -11.00 0.63
C ARG A 136 10.20 -10.14 0.73
N VAL A 137 9.22 -10.57 1.50
CA VAL A 137 7.97 -9.83 1.70
C VAL A 137 7.69 -9.60 3.17
N VAL A 138 7.32 -8.36 3.48
CA VAL A 138 6.66 -8.00 4.73
C VAL A 138 5.16 -7.93 4.48
N THR A 139 4.39 -8.63 5.30
CA THR A 139 2.93 -8.66 5.22
C THR A 139 2.32 -7.85 6.36
N ILE A 140 1.02 -7.57 6.25
CA ILE A 140 0.25 -6.97 7.35
C ILE A 140 0.31 -7.79 8.65
N ALA A 141 0.56 -9.10 8.60
CA ALA A 141 0.72 -9.91 9.80
C ALA A 141 2.03 -9.59 10.54
N ASP A 142 3.08 -9.24 9.81
CA ASP A 142 4.37 -8.82 10.37
C ASP A 142 4.25 -7.42 10.96
N VAL A 143 3.54 -6.52 10.26
CA VAL A 143 3.21 -5.19 10.77
C VAL A 143 2.43 -5.29 12.08
N LEU A 144 1.38 -6.13 12.14
CA LEU A 144 0.61 -6.32 13.37
C LEU A 144 1.48 -6.81 14.53
N GLN A 145 2.39 -7.75 14.28
CA GLN A 145 3.32 -8.22 15.32
C GLN A 145 4.25 -7.11 15.79
N TYR A 146 4.77 -6.29 14.88
CA TYR A 146 5.59 -5.13 15.19
C TYR A 146 4.83 -4.09 16.04
N GLU A 147 3.60 -3.74 15.66
CA GLU A 147 2.78 -2.78 16.41
C GLU A 147 2.48 -3.28 17.83
N LEU A 148 2.11 -4.57 17.96
CA LEU A 148 1.86 -5.19 19.26
C LEU A 148 3.10 -5.22 20.16
N ALA A 149 4.29 -5.38 19.58
CA ALA A 149 5.54 -5.44 20.32
C ALA A 149 6.07 -4.06 20.72
N THR A 150 5.90 -3.04 19.87
CA THR A 150 6.55 -1.73 20.02
C THR A 150 5.61 -0.60 20.42
N GLY A 151 4.30 -0.76 20.18
CA GLY A 151 3.30 0.29 20.28
C GLY A 151 3.42 1.37 19.19
N ALA A 152 4.34 1.22 18.24
CA ALA A 152 4.46 2.12 17.10
C ALA A 152 3.42 1.75 16.04
N SER A 153 2.83 2.75 15.40
CA SER A 153 1.89 2.58 14.29
C SER A 153 2.20 3.57 13.18
N MET A 154 1.73 3.28 11.96
CA MET A 154 1.84 4.21 10.85
C MET A 154 0.88 5.38 11.11
N ALA A 155 1.48 6.52 11.48
CA ALA A 155 0.78 7.76 11.85
C ALA A 155 -0.01 8.39 10.70
#